data_AF-A0A7C4J3U7-F1
#
_entry.id   AF-A0A7C4J3U7-F1
#
_cell.length_a   1.000
_cell.length_b   1.000
_cell.length_c   1.000
_cell.angle_alpha   90.00
_cell.angle_beta   90.00
_cell.angle_gamma   90.00
#
_symmetry.space_group_name_H-M   'P 1'
#
loop_
_entity.id
_entity.type
_entity.pdbx_description
1 polymer ?
#
loop_
_entity_poly.entity_id
_entity_poly.type
_entity_poly.pdbx_seq_one_letter_code
_entity_poly.pdbx_strand_id
1 'polypeptide(L)'
;MYTKPYTISPSAGKRLIAKAMLKINEIVEALHNRTIVIVAGTTNGYIAEEMLSHIGQDEGFSKQRFFRGITLPPRYKVHQSGRLEDGGTFTGDVVIQKGKWLKDKTLFEIVNDLQEGDIILKGANAVNCETKQAAVLIGHPQAGTIGVIMQAVAGRRVKLYIPVGLEKRISGNINELAQIINSPQSSGVRYFPVTGTIITELEAINILTGAQAHLFAAGGVSGAEGSIWIAVTGTEEQLNQADEIIKEIRQEPNFIV
;
A
#
# COMPACT_ATOMS: atom_id res chain seq x y z
N MET A 1 26.27 -5.71 16.94
CA MET A 1 25.26 -5.63 15.87
C MET A 1 25.65 -6.61 14.78
N TYR A 2 24.69 -7.36 14.25
CA TYR A 2 24.90 -8.33 13.19
C TYR A 2 24.00 -7.97 11.99
N THR A 3 24.32 -8.50 10.81
CA THR A 3 23.52 -8.29 9.61
C THR A 3 23.10 -9.62 9.01
N LYS A 4 21.81 -9.77 8.69
CA LYS A 4 21.26 -10.94 7.99
C LYS A 4 20.53 -10.50 6.70
N PRO A 5 20.79 -11.16 5.56
CA PRO A 5 20.05 -10.92 4.33
C PRO A 5 18.76 -11.75 4.28
N TYR A 6 17.70 -11.16 3.75
CA TYR A 6 16.41 -11.84 3.53
C TYR A 6 15.88 -11.61 2.12
N THR A 7 15.19 -12.61 1.59
CA THR A 7 14.34 -12.49 0.40
C THR A 7 12.90 -12.31 0.78
N ILE A 8 12.23 -11.37 0.13
CA ILE A 8 10.81 -11.08 0.34
C ILE A 8 10.12 -11.03 -1.02
N SER A 9 9.11 -11.88 -1.21
CA SER A 9 8.25 -11.84 -2.41
C SER A 9 7.29 -10.66 -2.33
N PRO A 10 6.72 -10.19 -3.46
CA PRO A 10 5.74 -9.11 -3.44
C PRO A 10 4.52 -9.38 -2.54
N SER A 11 4.08 -10.64 -2.40
CA SER A 11 2.96 -10.97 -1.50
C SER A 11 3.39 -10.96 -0.03
N ALA A 12 4.55 -11.56 0.27
CA ALA A 12 5.12 -11.54 1.62
C ALA A 12 5.37 -10.10 2.09
N GLY A 13 5.88 -9.22 1.21
CA GLY A 13 6.08 -7.80 1.49
C GLY A 13 4.78 -7.06 1.82
N LYS A 14 3.69 -7.35 1.09
CA LYS A 14 2.35 -6.81 1.41
C LYS A 14 1.87 -7.25 2.79
N ARG A 15 2.05 -8.53 3.15
CA ARG A 15 1.72 -9.06 4.48
C ARG A 15 2.57 -8.40 5.57
N LEU A 16 3.87 -8.26 5.34
CA LEU A 16 4.80 -7.60 6.26
C LEU A 16 4.38 -6.16 6.55
N ILE A 17 4.12 -5.39 5.50
CA ILE A 17 3.61 -4.01 5.61
C ILE A 17 2.30 -4.00 6.40
N ALA A 18 1.38 -4.92 6.11
CA ALA A 18 0.09 -4.98 6.80
C ALA A 18 0.21 -5.25 8.31
N LYS A 19 1.06 -6.21 8.72
CA LYS A 19 1.35 -6.46 10.13
C LYS A 19 1.97 -5.25 10.83
N ALA A 20 2.87 -4.53 10.15
CA ALA A 20 3.51 -3.35 10.70
C ALA A 20 2.51 -2.21 10.97
N MET A 21 1.47 -2.05 10.13
CA MET A 21 0.46 -1.00 10.33
C MET A 21 -0.20 -1.07 11.72
N LEU A 22 -0.45 -2.28 12.24
CA LEU A 22 -1.05 -2.49 13.56
C LEU A 22 -0.07 -2.28 14.74
N LYS A 23 1.19 -1.95 14.47
CA LYS A 23 2.17 -1.53 15.49
C LYS A 23 2.38 -0.02 15.54
N ILE A 24 1.73 0.73 14.65
CA ILE A 24 1.79 2.20 14.65
C ILE A 24 0.72 2.71 15.62
N ASN A 25 1.14 3.35 16.73
CA ASN A 25 0.22 3.83 17.78
C ASN A 25 -0.91 4.71 17.24
N GLU A 26 -0.62 5.60 16.30
CA GLU A 26 -1.62 6.47 15.68
C GLU A 26 -2.70 5.69 14.92
N ILE A 27 -2.32 4.61 14.23
CA ILE A 27 -3.26 3.76 13.50
C ILE A 27 -4.17 3.03 14.48
N VAL A 28 -3.62 2.47 15.55
CA VAL A 28 -4.39 1.78 16.59
C VAL A 28 -5.33 2.75 17.31
N GLU A 29 -4.87 3.94 17.69
CA GLU A 29 -5.71 4.98 18.27
C GLU A 29 -6.85 5.39 17.33
N ALA A 30 -6.55 5.59 16.05
CA ALA A 30 -7.54 5.99 15.05
C ALA A 30 -8.57 4.89 14.78
N LEU A 31 -8.19 3.61 14.86
CA LEU A 31 -9.14 2.50 14.75
C LEU A 31 -10.25 2.61 15.81
N HIS A 32 -9.94 3.06 17.03
CA HIS A 32 -10.92 3.20 18.10
C HIS A 32 -11.67 4.53 18.10
N ASN A 33 -11.00 5.63 17.69
CA ASN A 33 -11.50 6.98 17.98
C ASN A 33 -11.87 7.79 16.73
N ARG A 34 -11.40 7.39 15.54
CA ARG A 34 -11.48 8.18 14.31
C ARG A 34 -12.04 7.37 13.15
N THR A 35 -12.04 7.97 11.96
CA THR A 35 -12.33 7.29 10.70
C THR A 35 -11.02 6.87 10.02
N ILE A 36 -10.92 5.60 9.66
CA ILE A 36 -9.87 5.06 8.78
C ILE A 36 -10.52 4.58 7.49
N VAL A 37 -9.98 5.04 6.37
CA VAL A 37 -10.41 4.65 5.03
C VAL A 37 -9.30 3.89 4.34
N ILE A 38 -9.53 2.61 4.09
CA ILE A 38 -8.59 1.74 3.39
C ILE A 38 -9.05 1.66 1.94
N VAL A 39 -8.37 2.38 1.06
CA VAL A 39 -8.74 2.46 -0.34
C VAL A 39 -8.33 1.19 -1.06
N ALA A 40 -9.20 0.66 -1.91
CA ALA A 40 -8.92 -0.60 -2.58
C ALA A 40 -7.64 -0.58 -3.44
N GLY A 41 -6.81 -1.59 -3.20
CA GLY A 41 -5.53 -1.85 -3.85
C GLY A 41 -4.93 -3.14 -3.30
N THR A 42 -4.10 -3.82 -4.08
CA THR A 42 -3.61 -5.16 -3.72
C THR A 42 -2.85 -5.19 -2.40
N THR A 43 -1.98 -4.21 -2.12
CA THR A 43 -1.32 -4.07 -0.81
C THR A 43 -2.33 -3.73 0.30
N ASN A 44 -3.25 -2.80 0.02
CA ASN A 44 -4.23 -2.35 0.98
C ASN A 44 -5.25 -3.44 1.36
N GLY A 45 -5.45 -4.45 0.51
CA GLY A 45 -6.29 -5.61 0.83
C GLY A 45 -5.74 -6.45 1.98
N TYR A 46 -4.42 -6.58 2.08
CA TYR A 46 -3.77 -7.21 3.24
C TYR A 46 -3.96 -6.39 4.50
N ILE A 47 -3.86 -5.07 4.38
CA ILE A 47 -4.03 -4.16 5.51
C ILE A 47 -5.48 -4.17 6.00
N ALA A 48 -6.45 -4.15 5.09
CA ALA A 48 -7.86 -4.30 5.43
C ALA A 48 -8.12 -5.64 6.13
N GLU A 49 -7.57 -6.74 5.64
CA GLU A 49 -7.69 -8.06 6.28
C GLU A 49 -7.15 -8.04 7.72
N GLU A 50 -5.91 -7.55 7.93
CA GLU A 50 -5.30 -7.45 9.28
C GLU A 50 -6.10 -6.53 10.20
N MET A 51 -6.50 -5.33 9.74
CA MET A 51 -7.24 -4.37 10.56
C MET A 51 -8.64 -4.85 10.91
N LEU A 52 -9.36 -5.46 9.95
CA LEU A 52 -10.69 -6.01 10.20
C LEU A 52 -10.63 -7.20 11.17
N SER A 53 -9.64 -8.07 11.01
CA SER A 53 -9.41 -9.18 11.94
C SER A 53 -9.07 -8.68 13.35
N HIS A 54 -8.24 -7.63 13.45
CA HIS A 54 -7.91 -6.98 14.74
C HIS A 54 -9.13 -6.44 15.49
N ILE A 55 -10.15 -5.94 14.78
CA ILE A 55 -11.42 -5.46 15.37
C ILE A 55 -12.54 -6.51 15.35
N GLY A 56 -12.24 -7.77 15.01
CA GLY A 56 -13.19 -8.89 15.00
C GLY A 56 -14.31 -8.77 13.96
N GLN A 57 -14.04 -8.13 12.81
CA GLN A 57 -15.03 -7.85 11.75
C GLN A 57 -14.51 -8.23 10.35
N ASP A 58 -13.61 -9.21 10.24
CA ASP A 58 -13.14 -9.75 8.96
C ASP A 58 -14.16 -10.63 8.23
N GLU A 59 -15.24 -11.03 8.90
CA GLU A 59 -16.30 -11.83 8.28
C GLU A 59 -16.95 -11.11 7.06
N GLY A 60 -16.82 -11.77 5.90
CA GLY A 60 -17.31 -11.30 4.61
C GLY A 60 -16.32 -10.44 3.82
N PHE A 61 -15.12 -10.17 4.36
CA PHE A 61 -14.06 -9.49 3.61
C PHE A 61 -13.23 -10.48 2.78
N SER A 62 -12.80 -10.08 1.59
CA SER A 62 -11.81 -10.81 0.79
C SER A 62 -10.87 -9.85 0.07
N LYS A 63 -9.57 -10.04 0.26
CA LYS A 63 -8.54 -9.25 -0.42
C LYS A 63 -8.41 -9.56 -1.92
N GLN A 64 -8.90 -10.70 -2.40
CA GLN A 64 -8.65 -11.21 -3.76
C GLN A 64 -9.15 -10.27 -4.88
N ARG A 65 -10.21 -9.50 -4.64
CA ARG A 65 -10.74 -8.50 -5.60
C ARG A 65 -10.75 -7.08 -5.04
N PHE A 66 -9.98 -6.84 -3.98
CA PHE A 66 -9.91 -5.53 -3.33
C PHE A 66 -8.92 -4.60 -4.06
N PHE A 67 -9.20 -4.25 -5.31
CA PHE A 67 -8.43 -3.27 -6.08
C PHE A 67 -9.26 -2.59 -7.17
N ARG A 68 -8.92 -1.34 -7.48
CA ARG A 68 -9.58 -0.55 -8.55
C ARG A 68 -8.84 -0.58 -9.87
N GLY A 69 -7.53 -0.76 -9.83
CA GLY A 69 -6.67 -0.81 -11.00
C GLY A 69 -5.50 -1.75 -10.73
N ILE A 70 -5.05 -2.45 -11.76
CA ILE A 70 -4.01 -3.46 -11.65
C ILE A 70 -3.08 -3.40 -12.86
N THR A 71 -1.80 -3.70 -12.61
CA THR A 71 -0.81 -3.93 -13.66
C THR A 71 -0.65 -5.44 -13.82
N LEU A 72 -1.02 -5.96 -14.99
CA LEU A 72 -0.87 -7.36 -15.36
C LEU A 72 0.11 -7.48 -16.55
N PRO A 73 0.68 -8.68 -16.80
CA PRO A 73 1.46 -8.92 -18.00
C PRO A 73 0.67 -8.54 -19.27
N PRO A 74 1.32 -8.03 -20.35
CA PRO A 74 0.63 -7.53 -21.54
C PRO A 74 -0.32 -8.51 -22.25
N ARG A 75 -0.16 -9.82 -22.00
CA ARG A 75 -1.04 -10.87 -22.53
C ARG A 75 -2.43 -10.88 -21.90
N TYR A 76 -2.63 -10.25 -20.74
CA TYR A 76 -3.92 -10.14 -20.08
C TYR A 76 -4.65 -8.88 -20.56
N LYS A 77 -5.94 -9.00 -20.84
CA LYS A 77 -6.76 -7.86 -21.23
C LYS A 77 -7.23 -7.08 -20.00
N VAL A 78 -6.98 -5.78 -20.02
CA VAL A 78 -7.45 -4.82 -19.03
C VAL A 78 -8.01 -3.60 -19.78
N HIS A 79 -9.07 -2.99 -19.23
CA HIS A 79 -9.61 -1.75 -19.78
C HIS A 79 -8.56 -0.63 -19.74
N GLN A 80 -8.73 0.41 -20.57
CA GLN A 80 -7.84 1.59 -20.59
C GLN A 80 -7.70 2.29 -19.22
N SER A 81 -8.70 2.15 -18.34
CA SER A 81 -8.64 2.66 -16.97
C SER A 81 -7.81 1.80 -16.01
N GLY A 82 -7.23 0.68 -16.46
CA GLY A 82 -6.50 -0.31 -15.66
C GLY A 82 -7.37 -1.31 -14.91
N ARG A 83 -8.68 -1.40 -15.22
CA ARG A 83 -9.63 -2.34 -14.59
C ARG A 83 -9.64 -3.68 -15.32
N LEU A 84 -9.94 -4.77 -14.60
CA LEU A 84 -10.20 -6.06 -15.23
C LEU A 84 -11.46 -5.98 -16.11
N GLU A 85 -11.45 -6.75 -17.20
CA GLU A 85 -12.59 -6.87 -18.13
C GLU A 85 -13.60 -7.96 -17.71
N ASP A 86 -13.29 -8.75 -16.68
CA ASP A 86 -14.01 -9.99 -16.34
C ASP A 86 -15.35 -9.78 -15.60
N GLY A 87 -15.76 -8.53 -15.38
CA GLY A 87 -17.06 -8.16 -14.81
C GLY A 87 -17.27 -8.56 -13.35
N GLY A 88 -16.27 -9.12 -12.65
CA GLY A 88 -16.47 -9.53 -11.27
C GLY A 88 -16.56 -8.35 -10.30
N THR A 89 -17.27 -8.58 -9.20
CA THR A 89 -17.76 -7.52 -8.31
C THR A 89 -16.63 -6.90 -7.49
N PHE A 90 -16.27 -5.65 -7.83
CA PHE A 90 -15.49 -4.79 -6.96
C PHE A 90 -16.26 -4.54 -5.66
N THR A 91 -15.70 -4.92 -4.52
CA THR A 91 -16.40 -4.91 -3.22
C THR A 91 -16.39 -3.55 -2.50
N GLY A 92 -15.82 -2.51 -3.10
CA GLY A 92 -15.73 -1.18 -2.49
C GLY A 92 -14.40 -0.91 -1.80
N ASP A 93 -14.36 0.17 -1.02
CA ASP A 93 -13.26 0.45 -0.08
C ASP A 93 -13.66 -0.09 1.31
N VAL A 94 -12.73 -0.13 2.27
CA VAL A 94 -13.06 -0.44 3.67
C VAL A 94 -13.07 0.86 4.46
N VAL A 95 -14.20 1.16 5.10
CA VAL A 95 -14.36 2.33 5.97
C VAL A 95 -14.60 1.86 7.39
N ILE A 96 -13.67 2.16 8.29
CA ILE A 96 -13.78 1.87 9.71
C ILE A 96 -14.00 3.19 10.43
N GLN A 97 -15.10 3.31 11.15
CA GLN A 97 -15.40 4.48 11.97
C GLN A 97 -15.53 4.04 13.42
N LYS A 98 -14.63 4.53 14.28
CA LYS A 98 -14.65 4.30 15.73
C LYS A 98 -14.85 2.82 16.10
N GLY A 99 -14.03 1.96 15.50
CA GLY A 99 -13.99 0.51 15.75
C GLY A 99 -15.04 -0.28 14.99
N LYS A 100 -15.87 0.35 14.15
CA LYS A 100 -16.93 -0.33 13.39
C LYS A 100 -16.67 -0.27 11.90
N TRP A 101 -16.64 -1.43 11.24
CA TRP A 101 -16.64 -1.49 9.78
C TRP A 101 -18.02 -1.09 9.24
N LEU A 102 -18.06 0.02 8.51
CA LEU A 102 -19.23 0.47 7.77
C LEU A 102 -19.27 -0.26 6.43
N LYS A 103 -19.97 -1.40 6.38
CA LYS A 103 -20.14 -2.18 5.15
C LYS A 103 -20.81 -1.34 4.05
N ASP A 104 -20.45 -1.63 2.81
CA ASP A 104 -20.95 -0.97 1.59
C ASP A 104 -20.63 0.53 1.46
N LYS A 105 -19.83 1.10 2.39
CA LYS A 105 -19.34 2.46 2.30
C LYS A 105 -18.03 2.54 1.53
N THR A 106 -17.95 3.53 0.65
CA THR A 106 -16.76 3.83 -0.13
C THR A 106 -16.16 5.17 0.27
N LEU A 107 -14.90 5.40 -0.11
CA LEU A 107 -14.24 6.69 0.08
C LEU A 107 -15.09 7.84 -0.47
N PHE A 108 -15.69 7.68 -1.66
CA PHE A 108 -16.40 8.77 -2.34
C PHE A 108 -17.64 9.26 -1.59
N GLU A 109 -18.27 8.41 -0.79
CA GLU A 109 -19.43 8.79 0.02
C GLU A 109 -19.04 9.55 1.29
N ILE A 110 -17.89 9.22 1.88
CA ILE A 110 -17.51 9.69 3.22
C ILE A 110 -16.36 10.71 3.19
N VAL A 111 -15.68 10.90 2.06
CA VAL A 111 -14.48 11.76 1.97
C VAL A 111 -14.73 13.21 2.41
N ASN A 112 -15.93 13.73 2.17
CA ASN A 112 -16.31 15.10 2.56
C ASN A 112 -16.55 15.24 4.07
N ASP A 113 -16.87 14.14 4.74
CA ASP A 113 -17.13 14.10 6.19
C ASP A 113 -15.85 13.83 7.00
N LEU A 114 -14.75 13.43 6.33
CA LEU A 114 -13.47 13.19 6.99
C LEU A 114 -12.94 14.47 7.64
N GLN A 115 -12.50 14.33 8.88
CA GLN A 115 -12.05 15.41 9.74
C GLN A 115 -10.53 15.37 9.96
N GLU A 116 -10.01 16.42 10.60
CA GLU A 116 -8.61 16.49 10.99
C GLU A 116 -8.20 15.26 11.82
N GLY A 117 -7.09 14.63 11.44
CA GLY A 117 -6.58 13.45 12.12
C GLY A 117 -7.23 12.12 11.70
N ASP A 118 -8.32 12.12 10.92
CA ASP A 118 -8.77 10.92 10.22
C ASP A 118 -7.68 10.42 9.26
N ILE A 119 -7.73 9.14 8.89
CA ILE A 119 -6.65 8.48 8.15
C ILE A 119 -7.17 7.87 6.85
N ILE A 120 -6.45 8.12 5.75
CA ILE A 120 -6.63 7.42 4.49
C ILE A 120 -5.39 6.56 4.22
N LEU A 121 -5.60 5.28 3.90
CA LEU A 121 -4.57 4.36 3.43
C LEU A 121 -4.72 4.17 1.92
N LYS A 122 -3.73 4.62 1.15
CA LYS A 122 -3.76 4.53 -0.32
C LYS A 122 -2.40 4.08 -0.83
N GLY A 123 -2.33 2.87 -1.40
CA GLY A 123 -1.12 2.41 -2.07
C GLY A 123 -0.77 3.21 -3.33
N ALA A 124 0.50 3.15 -3.70
CA ALA A 124 1.10 3.84 -4.84
C ALA A 124 1.60 2.89 -5.94
N ASN A 125 2.01 3.47 -7.08
CA ASN A 125 2.59 2.78 -8.24
C ASN A 125 4.09 3.04 -8.39
N ALA A 126 4.61 4.09 -7.76
CA ALA A 126 6.03 4.39 -7.69
C ALA A 126 6.38 4.93 -6.31
N VAL A 127 7.59 4.65 -5.85
CA VAL A 127 8.16 5.21 -4.63
C VAL A 127 9.63 5.55 -4.85
N ASN A 128 10.04 6.74 -4.41
CA ASN A 128 11.44 7.12 -4.28
C ASN A 128 11.74 7.21 -2.77
N CYS A 129 12.56 6.27 -2.29
CA CYS A 129 12.87 6.14 -0.86
C CYS A 129 13.78 7.27 -0.37
N GLU A 130 14.63 7.83 -1.24
CA GLU A 130 15.55 8.91 -0.89
C GLU A 130 14.80 10.23 -0.68
N THR A 131 13.91 10.58 -1.63
CA THR A 131 13.13 11.82 -1.55
C THR A 131 11.87 11.68 -0.71
N LYS A 132 11.53 10.46 -0.25
CA LYS A 132 10.29 10.12 0.47
C LYS A 132 9.05 10.60 -0.27
N GLN A 133 9.05 10.42 -1.59
CA GLN A 133 7.92 10.73 -2.45
C GLN A 133 7.38 9.46 -3.09
N ALA A 134 6.09 9.49 -3.40
CA ALA A 134 5.45 8.41 -4.14
C ALA A 134 4.61 9.00 -5.29
N ALA A 135 4.14 8.13 -6.17
CA ALA A 135 3.21 8.54 -7.21
C ALA A 135 2.20 7.45 -7.56
N VAL A 136 1.05 7.91 -8.03
CA VAL A 136 -0.08 7.05 -8.42
C VAL A 136 -0.33 7.19 -9.91
N LEU A 137 -0.56 6.07 -10.59
CA LEU A 137 -1.01 6.08 -11.98
C LEU A 137 -2.51 6.40 -12.04
N ILE A 138 -2.90 7.28 -12.96
CA ILE A 138 -4.28 7.73 -13.14
C ILE A 138 -4.77 7.39 -14.54
N GLY A 139 -5.86 6.62 -14.61
CA GLY A 139 -6.64 6.44 -15.84
C GLY A 139 -7.78 7.45 -16.03
N HIS A 140 -8.33 8.03 -14.95
CA HIS A 140 -9.53 8.88 -15.00
C HIS A 140 -9.21 10.38 -15.20
N PRO A 141 -9.97 11.14 -16.01
CA PRO A 141 -9.68 12.55 -16.30
C PRO A 141 -9.67 13.49 -15.10
N GLN A 142 -10.45 13.18 -14.07
CA GLN A 142 -10.53 13.98 -12.83
C GLN A 142 -9.53 13.52 -11.76
N ALA A 143 -8.30 13.18 -12.17
CA ALA A 143 -7.23 12.69 -11.29
C ALA A 143 -7.53 11.39 -10.50
N GLY A 144 -8.59 10.66 -10.86
CA GLY A 144 -9.00 9.40 -10.22
C GLY A 144 -9.22 9.53 -8.72
N THR A 145 -9.02 8.41 -8.00
CA THR A 145 -9.23 8.36 -6.55
C THR A 145 -8.26 9.27 -5.79
N ILE A 146 -7.03 9.45 -6.28
CA ILE A 146 -6.04 10.26 -5.57
C ILE A 146 -6.38 11.75 -5.59
N GLY A 147 -6.95 12.28 -6.68
CA GLY A 147 -7.40 13.67 -6.74
C GLY A 147 -8.42 14.01 -5.65
N VAL A 148 -9.35 13.09 -5.36
CA VAL A 148 -10.35 13.23 -4.30
C VAL A 148 -9.72 13.16 -2.91
N ILE A 149 -8.79 12.24 -2.69
CA ILE A 149 -8.04 12.11 -1.43
C ILE A 149 -7.27 13.39 -1.11
N MET A 150 -6.60 13.98 -2.10
CA MET A 150 -5.76 15.16 -1.86
C MET A 150 -6.58 16.39 -1.42
N GLN A 151 -7.85 16.49 -1.78
CA GLN A 151 -8.74 17.53 -1.24
C GLN A 151 -8.95 17.37 0.27
N ALA A 152 -9.10 16.12 0.75
CA ALA A 152 -9.23 15.82 2.18
C ALA A 152 -7.90 16.05 2.93
N VAL A 153 -6.80 15.58 2.36
CA VAL A 153 -5.46 15.71 2.96
C VAL A 153 -5.06 17.18 3.09
N ALA A 154 -5.09 17.92 1.98
CA ALA A 154 -4.65 19.31 1.96
C ALA A 154 -5.68 20.26 2.60
N GLY A 155 -6.96 20.05 2.34
CA GLY A 155 -8.03 20.96 2.79
C GLY A 155 -8.53 20.71 4.21
N ARG A 156 -8.43 19.48 4.71
CA ARG A 156 -8.99 19.07 6.02
C ARG A 156 -7.99 18.42 6.96
N ARG A 157 -6.70 18.41 6.61
CA ARG A 157 -5.61 17.83 7.43
C ARG A 157 -5.85 16.34 7.77
N VAL A 158 -6.48 15.63 6.85
CA VAL A 158 -6.58 14.16 6.88
C VAL A 158 -5.19 13.57 6.63
N LYS A 159 -4.79 12.56 7.41
CA LYS A 159 -3.49 11.91 7.25
C LYS A 159 -3.53 10.91 6.10
N LEU A 160 -2.47 10.90 5.31
CA LEU A 160 -2.28 9.94 4.22
C LEU A 160 -1.13 9.00 4.56
N TYR A 161 -1.43 7.73 4.75
CA TYR A 161 -0.42 6.68 4.73
C TYR A 161 -0.38 6.04 3.35
N ILE A 162 0.83 5.74 2.89
CA ILE A 162 1.12 5.20 1.57
C ILE A 162 1.86 3.87 1.74
N PRO A 163 1.11 2.77 1.97
CA PRO A 163 1.69 1.43 1.95
C PRO A 163 2.10 1.07 0.52
N VAL A 164 3.38 0.82 0.31
CA VAL A 164 3.93 0.57 -1.04
C VAL A 164 5.14 -0.35 -0.95
N GLY A 165 5.12 -1.44 -1.70
CA GLY A 165 6.24 -2.35 -1.74
C GLY A 165 7.39 -1.82 -2.60
N LEU A 166 8.61 -2.20 -2.24
CA LEU A 166 9.84 -1.79 -2.92
C LEU A 166 10.01 -2.39 -4.33
N GLU A 167 9.13 -3.30 -4.76
CA GLU A 167 9.04 -3.71 -6.16
C GLU A 167 8.67 -2.53 -7.08
N LYS A 168 8.06 -1.49 -6.51
CA LYS A 168 7.65 -0.26 -7.21
C LYS A 168 8.64 0.89 -7.03
N ARG A 169 9.84 0.61 -6.51
CA ARG A 169 10.85 1.65 -6.36
C ARG A 169 11.28 2.19 -7.73
N ILE A 170 11.60 3.48 -7.78
CA ILE A 170 12.19 4.10 -8.96
C ILE A 170 13.44 4.89 -8.58
N SER A 171 14.34 5.04 -9.54
CA SER A 171 15.41 6.04 -9.50
C SER A 171 14.95 7.24 -10.35
N GLY A 172 14.99 8.44 -9.79
CA GLY A 172 14.59 9.67 -10.49
C GLY A 172 13.63 10.55 -9.70
N ASN A 173 13.53 11.80 -10.14
CA ASN A 173 12.67 12.81 -9.54
C ASN A 173 11.21 12.60 -9.95
N ILE A 174 10.35 12.29 -8.97
CA ILE A 174 8.92 12.04 -9.20
C ILE A 174 8.20 13.24 -9.84
N ASN A 175 8.60 14.47 -9.51
CA ASN A 175 7.97 15.66 -10.05
C ASN A 175 8.36 15.90 -11.52
N GLU A 176 9.63 15.65 -11.88
CA GLU A 176 10.07 15.73 -13.27
C GLU A 176 9.37 14.66 -14.13
N LEU A 177 9.27 13.43 -13.62
CA LEU A 177 8.51 12.37 -14.30
C LEU A 177 7.04 12.74 -14.47
N ALA A 178 6.42 13.42 -13.50
CA ALA A 178 5.05 13.90 -13.64
C ALA A 178 4.90 14.94 -14.75
N GLN A 179 5.86 15.86 -14.90
CA GLN A 179 5.85 16.84 -16.00
C GLN A 179 5.94 16.15 -17.37
N ILE A 180 6.78 15.14 -17.50
CA ILE A 180 6.96 14.37 -18.74
C ILE A 180 5.68 13.58 -19.06
N ILE A 181 5.20 12.78 -18.11
CA ILE A 181 4.09 11.84 -18.33
C ILE A 181 2.74 12.57 -18.49
N ASN A 182 2.54 13.69 -17.80
CA ASN A 182 1.29 14.48 -17.91
C ASN A 182 1.36 15.57 -18.98
N SER A 183 2.44 15.65 -19.75
CA SER A 183 2.58 16.63 -20.82
C SER A 183 1.42 16.52 -21.83
N PRO A 184 0.92 17.63 -22.41
CA PRO A 184 -0.08 17.58 -23.48
C PRO A 184 0.36 16.76 -24.70
N GLN A 185 1.66 16.53 -24.87
CA GLN A 185 2.22 15.70 -25.94
C GLN A 185 2.29 14.21 -25.59
N SER A 186 1.98 13.82 -24.35
CA SER A 186 1.99 12.42 -23.89
C SER A 186 0.62 11.77 -24.04
N SER A 187 0.60 10.43 -24.14
CA SER A 187 -0.63 9.62 -24.22
C SER A 187 -0.58 8.45 -23.23
N GLY A 188 -1.74 7.87 -22.93
CA GLY A 188 -1.87 6.75 -22.00
C GLY A 188 -2.17 7.18 -20.55
N VAL A 189 -1.57 6.48 -19.59
CA VAL A 189 -1.78 6.75 -18.15
C VAL A 189 -1.16 8.07 -17.74
N ARG A 190 -1.77 8.72 -16.75
CA ARG A 190 -1.25 9.93 -16.10
C ARG A 190 -0.56 9.59 -14.79
N TYR A 191 0.20 10.53 -14.24
CA TYR A 191 1.08 10.32 -13.10
C TYR A 191 0.86 11.39 -12.03
N PHE A 192 0.49 11.02 -10.81
CA PHE A 192 0.22 11.99 -9.74
C PHE A 192 1.25 11.89 -8.62
N PRO A 193 2.15 12.87 -8.47
CA PRO A 193 3.02 12.98 -7.30
C PRO A 193 2.22 13.13 -6.01
N VAL A 194 2.63 12.39 -4.98
CA VAL A 194 2.03 12.45 -3.65
C VAL A 194 3.09 12.41 -2.57
N THR A 195 2.80 13.09 -1.47
CA THR A 195 3.56 13.02 -0.22
C THR A 195 2.61 12.59 0.89
N GLY A 196 3.14 11.76 1.80
CA GLY A 196 2.42 11.20 2.94
C GLY A 196 3.37 10.31 3.74
N THR A 197 2.85 9.61 4.73
CA THR A 197 3.64 8.64 5.50
C THR A 197 3.81 7.36 4.69
N ILE A 198 4.98 7.20 4.07
CA ILE A 198 5.31 6.00 3.27
C ILE A 198 5.68 4.86 4.22
N ILE A 199 5.10 3.68 3.97
CA ILE A 199 5.44 2.44 4.67
C ILE A 199 5.82 1.40 3.63
N THR A 200 7.11 1.13 3.50
CA THR A 200 7.66 0.02 2.70
C THR A 200 8.02 -1.17 3.59
N GLU A 201 8.57 -2.23 3.00
CA GLU A 201 9.15 -3.34 3.76
C GLU A 201 10.27 -2.89 4.70
N LEU A 202 11.02 -1.82 4.39
CA LEU A 202 12.08 -1.31 5.24
C LEU A 202 11.53 -0.68 6.52
N GLU A 203 10.54 0.21 6.37
CA GLU A 203 9.82 0.78 7.50
C GLU A 203 9.12 -0.31 8.30
N ALA A 204 8.52 -1.30 7.63
CA ALA A 204 7.83 -2.39 8.31
C ALA A 204 8.75 -3.21 9.21
N ILE A 205 9.97 -3.56 8.76
CA ILE A 205 10.95 -4.23 9.61
C ILE A 205 11.31 -3.36 10.82
N ASN A 206 11.57 -2.08 10.60
CA ASN A 206 11.91 -1.17 11.69
C ASN A 206 10.77 -1.03 12.71
N ILE A 207 9.54 -0.91 12.25
CA ILE A 207 8.35 -0.79 13.10
C ILE A 207 8.14 -2.08 13.93
N LEU A 208 8.36 -3.24 13.34
CA LEU A 208 8.07 -4.53 13.98
C LEU A 208 9.17 -4.98 14.95
N THR A 209 10.43 -4.67 14.69
CA THR A 209 11.58 -5.21 15.45
C THR A 209 12.54 -4.15 15.99
N GLY A 210 12.44 -2.91 15.52
CA GLY A 210 13.43 -1.86 15.78
C GLY A 210 14.74 -2.02 15.00
N ALA A 211 14.90 -3.06 14.19
CA ALA A 211 16.10 -3.25 13.36
C ALA A 211 16.13 -2.25 12.19
N GLN A 212 17.33 -2.01 11.64
CA GLN A 212 17.48 -1.22 10.43
C GLN A 212 17.49 -2.15 9.21
N ALA A 213 16.77 -1.79 8.15
CA ALA A 213 16.72 -2.56 6.92
C ALA A 213 17.20 -1.72 5.73
N HIS A 214 17.93 -2.34 4.81
CA HIS A 214 18.37 -1.73 3.55
C HIS A 214 18.07 -2.65 2.39
N LEU A 215 17.50 -2.11 1.32
CA LEU A 215 17.38 -2.81 0.05
C LEU A 215 18.75 -2.89 -0.65
N PHE A 216 19.17 -4.08 -1.07
CA PHE A 216 20.46 -4.25 -1.76
C PHE A 216 20.39 -5.04 -3.08
N ALA A 217 19.33 -5.82 -3.31
CA ALA A 217 19.07 -6.47 -4.60
C ALA A 217 17.57 -6.68 -4.83
N ALA A 218 17.17 -6.99 -6.07
CA ALA A 218 15.77 -7.28 -6.41
C ALA A 218 15.66 -8.11 -7.70
N GLY A 219 14.47 -8.63 -7.94
CA GLY A 219 14.13 -9.48 -9.07
C GLY A 219 14.25 -10.98 -8.74
N GLY A 220 13.80 -11.78 -9.69
CA GLY A 220 13.69 -13.23 -9.59
C GLY A 220 12.86 -13.77 -10.76
N VAL A 221 12.47 -15.03 -10.70
CA VAL A 221 11.66 -15.72 -11.72
C VAL A 221 10.66 -16.67 -11.07
N SER A 222 9.69 -17.17 -11.83
CA SER A 222 8.71 -18.17 -11.38
C SER A 222 7.84 -17.66 -10.22
N GLY A 223 7.38 -16.41 -10.30
CA GLY A 223 6.59 -15.76 -9.25
C GLY A 223 7.42 -14.89 -8.30
N ALA A 224 8.73 -14.75 -8.54
CA ALA A 224 9.63 -13.89 -7.78
C ALA A 224 10.08 -12.63 -8.56
N GLU A 225 9.42 -12.27 -9.67
CA GLU A 225 9.83 -11.18 -10.56
C GLU A 225 9.88 -9.81 -9.86
N GLY A 226 9.03 -9.60 -8.85
CA GLY A 226 9.03 -8.40 -8.01
C GLY A 226 9.72 -8.59 -6.65
N SER A 227 10.37 -9.72 -6.40
CA SER A 227 11.00 -9.97 -5.10
C SER A 227 12.11 -8.98 -4.80
N ILE A 228 12.35 -8.73 -3.53
CA ILE A 228 13.42 -7.88 -3.04
C ILE A 228 14.34 -8.65 -2.10
N TRP A 229 15.58 -8.17 -1.99
CA TRP A 229 16.57 -8.63 -1.03
C TRP A 229 16.94 -7.49 -0.10
N ILE A 230 16.72 -7.68 1.19
CA ILE A 230 17.01 -6.69 2.21
C ILE A 230 18.08 -7.19 3.17
N ALA A 231 18.99 -6.29 3.58
CA ALA A 231 19.95 -6.52 4.65
C ALA A 231 19.40 -5.89 5.93
N VAL A 232 19.16 -6.71 6.95
CA VAL A 232 18.65 -6.25 8.24
C VAL A 232 19.78 -6.30 9.25
N THR A 233 20.03 -5.17 9.90
CA THR A 233 21.07 -4.98 10.91
C THR A 233 20.46 -4.63 12.26
N GLY A 234 20.86 -5.32 13.31
CA GLY A 234 20.33 -5.11 14.66
C GLY A 234 21.06 -5.89 15.76
N THR A 235 20.47 -5.92 16.95
CA THR A 235 20.86 -6.84 18.03
C THR A 235 20.42 -8.27 17.71
N GLU A 236 20.90 -9.24 18.49
CA GLU A 236 20.51 -10.64 18.31
C GLU A 236 19.00 -10.84 18.50
N GLU A 237 18.41 -10.18 19.50
CA GLU A 237 16.97 -10.22 19.78
C GLU A 237 16.15 -9.66 18.60
N GLN A 238 16.57 -8.51 18.05
CA GLN A 238 15.89 -7.89 16.92
C GLN A 238 15.97 -8.76 15.65
N LEU A 239 17.10 -9.44 15.44
CA LEU A 239 17.27 -10.34 14.31
C LEU A 239 16.49 -11.64 14.48
N ASN A 240 16.37 -12.16 15.71
CA ASN A 240 15.53 -13.32 15.99
C ASN A 240 14.05 -13.01 15.75
N GLN A 241 13.58 -11.82 16.15
CA GLN A 241 12.23 -11.36 15.81
C GLN A 241 12.04 -11.22 14.28
N ALA A 242 13.04 -10.68 13.58
CA ALA A 242 13.00 -10.61 12.13
C ALA A 242 12.92 -12.00 11.49
N ASP A 243 13.72 -12.97 11.97
CA ASP A 243 13.69 -14.36 11.49
C ASP A 243 12.29 -14.98 11.66
N GLU A 244 11.65 -14.79 12.82
CA GLU A 244 10.30 -15.29 13.10
C GLU A 244 9.26 -14.71 12.15
N ILE A 245 9.24 -13.38 11.99
CA ILE A 245 8.31 -12.69 11.10
C ILE A 245 8.54 -13.11 9.65
N ILE A 246 9.80 -13.13 9.18
CA ILE A 246 10.13 -13.52 7.80
C ILE A 246 9.72 -14.97 7.54
N LYS A 247 9.93 -15.88 8.51
CA LYS A 247 9.50 -17.27 8.39
C LYS A 247 7.98 -17.40 8.27
N GLU A 248 7.22 -16.60 9.02
CA GLU A 248 5.76 -16.56 8.96
C GLU A 248 5.27 -16.10 7.57
N ILE A 249 5.73 -14.94 7.10
CA ILE A 249 5.22 -14.33 5.87
C ILE A 249 5.71 -15.02 4.59
N ARG A 250 6.81 -15.78 4.65
CA ARG A 250 7.39 -16.44 3.46
C ARG A 250 6.44 -17.46 2.82
N GLN A 251 5.45 -17.94 3.57
CA GLN A 251 4.41 -18.84 3.07
C GLN A 251 3.26 -18.11 2.36
N GLU A 252 3.26 -16.78 2.34
CA GLU A 252 2.19 -16.01 1.70
C GLU A 252 2.17 -16.30 0.19
N PRO A 253 1.04 -16.82 -0.34
CA PRO A 253 0.95 -17.16 -1.76
C PRO A 253 1.02 -15.92 -2.64
N ASN A 254 1.44 -16.13 -3.89
CA ASN A 254 1.40 -15.07 -4.89
C ASN A 254 -0.02 -14.52 -5.03
N PHE A 255 -0.12 -13.20 -5.18
CA PHE A 255 -1.39 -12.55 -5.44
C PHE A 255 -1.80 -12.86 -6.88
N ILE A 256 -2.81 -13.70 -7.03
CA ILE A 256 -3.33 -14.16 -8.32
C ILE A 256 -4.73 -13.57 -8.50
N VAL A 257 -5.01 -13.13 -9.73
CA VAL A 257 -6.29 -12.59 -10.18
C VAL A 257 -6.86 -13.50 -11.24
#